data_AF-A0A972BP53-F1
#
_entry.id   AF-A0A972BP53-F1
#
_cell.length_a   1.000
_cell.length_b   1.000
_cell.length_c   1.000
_cell.angle_alpha   90.00
_cell.angle_beta   90.00
_cell.angle_gamma   90.00
#
_symmetry.space_group_name_H-M   'P 1'
#
loop_
_entity.id
_entity.type
_entity.pdbx_description
1 polymer ?
#
loop_
_entity_poly.entity_id
_entity_poly.type
_entity_poly.pdbx_seq_one_letter_code
_entity_poly.pdbx_strand_id
1 'polypeptide(L)'
;MYNINTVDNKLPNQINPKEKAKMNLGERLRSLRRKNNLSQNDLAKKLNCTKSSISMYENNHRRPSIEKLIELAKIYSIDMNTLLLWQEENSLSSEIPKNIVEELGEITKK
;
A
#
# COMPACT_ATOMS: atom_id res chain seq x y z
N MET A 1 27.32 -2.38 -18.38
CA MET A 1 27.30 -1.05 -17.71
C MET A 1 25.90 -0.82 -17.17
N TYR A 2 25.71 -0.88 -15.86
CA TYR A 2 24.42 -0.60 -15.21
C TYR A 2 24.42 0.86 -14.73
N ASN A 3 23.53 1.67 -15.28
CA ASN A 3 23.35 3.07 -14.88
C ASN A 3 22.56 3.10 -13.56
N ILE A 4 23.24 3.49 -12.50
CA ILE A 4 22.76 3.63 -11.12
C ILE A 4 22.17 5.03 -10.91
N ASN A 5 20.95 5.27 -11.39
CA ASN A 5 20.22 6.46 -10.96
C ASN A 5 19.67 6.27 -9.53
N THR A 6 20.05 7.21 -8.68
CA THR A 6 20.26 7.16 -7.23
C THR A 6 19.03 7.57 -6.43
N VAL A 7 18.03 6.69 -6.29
CA VAL A 7 17.00 6.85 -5.24
C VAL A 7 16.35 5.56 -4.72
N ASP A 8 16.33 4.47 -5.50
CA ASP A 8 15.36 3.40 -5.19
C ASP A 8 15.94 2.12 -4.54
N ASN A 9 17.12 2.19 -3.91
CA ASN A 9 17.76 1.03 -3.29
C ASN A 9 17.64 1.02 -1.75
N LYS A 10 16.45 1.36 -1.23
CA LYS A 10 16.12 1.20 0.19
C LYS A 10 15.14 0.04 0.35
N LEU A 11 15.59 -1.02 1.03
CA LEU A 11 14.74 -2.13 1.49
C LEU A 11 13.55 -1.58 2.30
N PRO A 12 12.37 -2.24 2.29
CA PRO A 12 11.13 -1.73 2.90
C PRO A 12 11.24 -1.35 4.39
N ASN A 13 12.29 -1.80 5.08
CA ASN A 13 12.57 -1.45 6.47
C ASN A 13 13.33 -0.12 6.65
N GLN A 14 13.56 0.66 5.58
CA GLN A 14 14.20 1.98 5.63
C GLN A 14 13.29 3.13 5.16
N ILE A 15 11.99 2.87 4.96
CA ILE A 15 11.02 3.90 4.57
C ILE A 15 10.57 4.64 5.83
N ASN A 16 10.78 5.96 5.87
CA ASN A 16 10.38 6.81 7.00
C ASN A 16 8.84 6.78 7.17
N PRO A 17 8.29 6.74 8.40
CA PRO A 17 6.84 6.83 8.64
C PRO A 17 6.13 7.98 7.91
N LYS A 18 6.77 9.14 7.75
CA LYS A 18 6.24 10.28 6.98
C LYS A 18 6.18 10.01 5.47
N GLU A 19 7.09 9.19 4.93
CA GLU A 19 7.08 8.81 3.51
C GLU A 19 6.04 7.72 3.23
N LYS A 20 5.80 6.82 4.20
CA LYS A 20 4.75 5.80 4.11
C LYS A 20 3.36 6.43 3.92
N ALA A 21 3.09 7.56 4.58
CA ALA A 21 1.86 8.35 4.44
C ALA A 21 1.69 9.02 3.06
N LYS A 22 2.77 9.12 2.26
CA LYS A 22 2.76 9.72 0.92
C LYS A 22 2.85 8.69 -0.21
N MET A 23 2.93 7.40 0.12
CA MET A 23 3.08 6.33 -0.86
C MET A 23 1.77 6.12 -1.65
N ASN A 24 1.84 6.27 -2.97
CA ASN A 24 0.70 5.95 -3.84
C ASN A 24 0.73 4.47 -4.29
N LEU A 25 -0.35 4.02 -4.93
CA LEU A 25 -0.49 2.65 -5.40
C LEU A 25 0.64 2.22 -6.36
N GLY A 26 1.07 3.09 -7.28
CA GLY A 26 2.13 2.76 -8.24
C GLY A 26 3.46 2.43 -7.57
N GLU A 27 3.90 3.29 -6.64
CA GLU A 27 5.10 3.03 -5.84
C GLU A 27 4.96 1.75 -4.99
N ARG A 28 3.76 1.49 -4.46
CA ARG A 28 3.47 0.27 -3.70
C ARG A 28 3.64 -0.98 -4.55
N LEU A 29 3.10 -0.99 -5.76
CA LEU A 29 3.25 -2.10 -6.71
C LEU A 29 4.72 -2.31 -7.09
N ARG A 30 5.47 -1.23 -7.35
CA ARG A 30 6.90 -1.29 -7.63
C ARG A 30 7.68 -1.92 -6.47
N SER A 31 7.39 -1.49 -5.24
CA SER A 31 8.02 -2.02 -4.03
C SER A 31 7.74 -3.51 -3.85
N LEU A 32 6.48 -3.93 -3.99
CA LEU A 32 6.10 -5.34 -3.89
C LEU A 32 6.75 -6.19 -4.97
N ARG A 33 6.80 -5.70 -6.22
CA ARG A 33 7.48 -6.38 -7.33
C ARG A 33 8.97 -6.60 -7.01
N ARG A 34 9.67 -5.57 -6.55
CA ARG A 34 11.11 -5.66 -6.22
C ARG A 34 11.36 -6.56 -5.01
N LYS A 35 10.51 -6.51 -3.98
CA LYS A 35 10.57 -7.42 -2.82
C LYS A 35 10.44 -8.89 -3.21
N ASN A 36 9.71 -9.17 -4.29
CA ASN A 36 9.54 -10.51 -4.87
C ASN A 36 10.59 -10.84 -5.94
N ASN A 37 11.65 -10.02 -6.11
CA ASN A 37 12.71 -10.21 -7.10
C ASN A 37 12.21 -10.35 -8.55
N LEU A 38 11.11 -9.68 -8.90
CA LEU A 38 10.53 -9.74 -10.24
C LEU A 38 10.98 -8.53 -11.09
N SER A 39 11.36 -8.75 -12.34
CA SER A 39 11.42 -7.65 -13.31
C SER A 39 10.00 -7.23 -13.74
N GLN A 40 9.86 -6.05 -14.36
CA GLN A 40 8.55 -5.65 -14.93
C GLN A 40 8.07 -6.64 -15.99
N ASN A 41 8.99 -7.27 -16.73
CA ASN A 41 8.67 -8.31 -17.71
C ASN A 41 8.14 -9.58 -17.03
N ASP A 42 8.73 -9.99 -15.91
CA ASP A 42 8.31 -11.21 -15.19
C ASP A 42 6.92 -11.04 -14.58
N LEU A 43 6.67 -9.87 -13.99
CA LEU A 43 5.35 -9.53 -13.46
C LEU A 43 4.31 -9.44 -14.59
N ALA A 44 4.66 -8.85 -15.73
CA ALA A 44 3.78 -8.77 -16.90
C ALA A 44 3.35 -10.15 -17.40
N LYS A 45 4.29 -11.11 -17.47
CA LYS A 45 4.00 -12.51 -17.82
C LYS A 45 3.03 -13.15 -16.83
N LYS A 46 3.26 -12.98 -15.52
CA LYS A 46 2.39 -13.52 -14.46
C LYS A 46 0.97 -12.93 -14.49
N LEU A 47 0.85 -11.64 -14.82
CA LEU A 47 -0.41 -10.91 -14.93
C LEU A 47 -1.05 -10.98 -16.32
N ASN A 48 -0.49 -11.76 -17.25
CA ASN A 48 -0.95 -11.82 -18.65
C ASN A 48 -1.21 -10.42 -19.25
N CYS A 49 -0.20 -9.54 -19.18
CA CYS A 49 -0.27 -8.19 -19.74
C CYS A 49 1.09 -7.75 -20.31
N THR A 50 1.19 -6.50 -20.76
CA THR A 50 2.44 -5.99 -21.33
C THR A 50 3.34 -5.39 -20.25
N LYS A 51 4.66 -5.39 -20.49
CA LYS A 51 5.63 -4.63 -19.67
C LYS A 51 5.24 -3.15 -19.54
N SER A 52 4.75 -2.56 -20.64
CA SER A 52 4.27 -1.17 -20.66
C SER A 52 3.12 -0.97 -19.67
N SER A 53 2.16 -1.91 -19.60
CA SER A 53 1.08 -1.86 -18.63
C SER A 53 1.62 -1.81 -17.19
N ILE A 54 2.59 -2.66 -16.85
CA ILE A 54 3.23 -2.65 -15.53
C ILE A 54 3.93 -1.31 -15.26
N SER A 55 4.67 -0.78 -16.25
CA SER A 55 5.30 0.54 -16.12
C SER A 55 4.28 1.65 -15.87
N MET A 56 3.16 1.65 -16.59
CA MET A 56 2.09 2.63 -16.42
C MET A 56 1.41 2.50 -15.06
N TYR A 57 1.27 1.27 -14.53
CA TYR A 57 0.78 1.04 -13.17
C TYR A 57 1.75 1.60 -12.13
N GLU A 58 3.03 1.27 -12.24
CA GLU A 58 4.06 1.69 -11.28
C GLU A 58 4.32 3.20 -11.29
N ASN A 59 4.11 3.86 -12.42
CA ASN A 59 4.24 5.31 -12.55
C ASN A 59 2.91 6.06 -12.36
N ASN A 60 1.85 5.36 -11.95
CA ASN A 60 0.52 5.93 -11.69
C ASN A 60 -0.12 6.64 -12.91
N HIS A 61 0.33 6.31 -14.13
CA HIS A 61 -0.26 6.80 -15.39
C HIS A 61 -1.52 6.03 -15.78
N ARG A 62 -1.68 4.80 -15.27
CA ARG A 62 -2.87 3.99 -15.47
C ARG A 62 -3.14 3.19 -14.20
N ARG A 63 -4.42 3.05 -13.83
CA ARG A 63 -4.81 2.14 -12.75
C ARG A 63 -4.99 0.71 -13.27
N PRO A 64 -4.56 -0.32 -12.52
CA PRO A 64 -4.95 -1.70 -12.82
C PRO A 64 -6.47 -1.88 -12.68
N SER A 65 -7.05 -2.80 -13.46
CA SER A 65 -8.45 -3.20 -13.25
C SER A 65 -8.61 -3.97 -11.94
N ILE A 66 -9.85 -4.17 -11.48
CA ILE A 66 -10.15 -4.93 -10.27
C ILE A 66 -9.62 -6.36 -10.38
N GLU A 67 -9.79 -7.00 -11.54
CA GLU A 67 -9.29 -8.34 -11.81
C GLU A 67 -7.76 -8.41 -11.66
N LYS A 68 -7.05 -7.40 -12.18
CA LYS A 68 -5.58 -7.31 -12.03
C LYS A 68 -5.16 -7.03 -10.60
N LEU A 69 -5.92 -6.25 -9.83
CA LEU A 69 -5.67 -6.06 -8.40
C LEU A 69 -5.83 -7.36 -7.61
N ILE A 70 -6.84 -8.18 -7.92
CA ILE A 70 -7.03 -9.50 -7.31
C ILE A 70 -5.87 -10.43 -7.66
N GLU A 71 -5.44 -10.47 -8.93
CA GLU A 71 -4.27 -11.26 -9.33
C GLU A 71 -2.99 -10.79 -8.64
N LEU A 72 -2.77 -9.47 -8.53
CA LEU A 72 -1.62 -8.90 -7.81
C LEU A 72 -1.61 -9.31 -6.34
N ALA A 73 -2.76 -9.23 -5.67
CA ALA A 73 -2.92 -9.65 -4.27
C ALA A 73 -2.52 -11.14 -4.11
N LYS A 74 -2.96 -12.01 -5.03
CA LYS A 74 -2.58 -13.43 -5.06
C LYS A 74 -1.09 -13.65 -5.31
N ILE A 75 -0.50 -12.94 -6.29
CA ILE A 75 0.93 -13.06 -6.64
C ILE A 75 1.82 -12.70 -5.45
N TYR A 76 1.41 -11.68 -4.67
CA TYR A 76 2.17 -11.21 -3.53
C TYR A 76 1.76 -11.85 -2.20
N SER A 77 0.76 -12.73 -2.20
CA SER A 77 0.20 -13.38 -1.01
C SER A 77 -0.18 -12.37 0.09
N ILE A 78 -0.90 -11.30 -0.29
CA ILE A 78 -1.42 -10.27 0.62
C ILE A 78 -2.90 -10.02 0.36
N ASP A 79 -3.59 -9.44 1.34
CA ASP A 79 -4.98 -9.00 1.18
C ASP A 79 -5.10 -7.66 0.43
N MET A 80 -6.33 -7.31 0.04
CA MET A 80 -6.61 -6.12 -0.74
C MET A 80 -6.38 -4.82 0.04
N ASN A 81 -6.63 -4.79 1.35
CA ASN A 81 -6.42 -3.60 2.17
C ASN A 81 -4.93 -3.30 2.24
N THR A 82 -4.12 -4.34 2.47
CA THR A 82 -2.66 -4.25 2.48
C THR A 82 -2.09 -3.87 1.10
N LEU A 83 -2.69 -4.33 0.00
CA LEU A 83 -2.28 -3.94 -1.35
C LEU A 83 -2.56 -2.46 -1.63
N LEU A 84 -3.77 -2.00 -1.30
CA LEU A 84 -4.25 -0.64 -1.60
C LEU A 84 -3.79 0.41 -0.58
N LEU A 85 -3.04 -0.01 0.45
CA LEU A 85 -2.70 0.84 1.60
C LEU A 85 -3.94 1.42 2.26
N TRP A 86 -5.05 0.68 2.20
CA TRP A 86 -6.27 1.08 2.90
C TRP A 86 -6.04 0.81 4.37
N GLN A 87 -5.87 1.89 5.12
CA GLN A 87 -6.03 1.88 6.55
C GLN A 87 -7.44 2.41 6.79
N GLU A 88 -8.23 1.70 7.59
CA GLU A 88 -9.34 2.38 8.25
C GLU A 88 -8.71 3.61 8.91
N GLU A 89 -9.15 4.82 8.51
CA GLU A 89 -9.01 5.93 9.44
C GLU A 89 -9.57 5.38 10.74
N ASN A 90 -8.76 5.43 11.79
CA ASN A 90 -9.19 5.00 13.09
C ASN A 90 -10.32 5.97 13.47
N SER A 91 -11.55 5.70 13.06
CA SER A 91 -12.75 6.47 13.36
C SER A 91 -13.04 6.44 14.87
N LEU A 92 -12.20 5.77 15.65
CA LEU A 92 -12.14 5.79 17.11
C LEU A 92 -10.95 6.63 17.64
N SER A 93 -10.46 7.62 16.90
CA SER A 93 -9.85 8.80 17.52
C SER A 93 -10.89 9.83 17.97
N SER A 94 -12.14 9.43 18.23
CA SER A 94 -12.84 10.03 19.36
C SER A 94 -12.25 9.39 20.61
N GLU A 95 -11.20 10.01 21.17
CA GLU A 95 -11.14 10.05 22.63
C GLU A 95 -12.57 10.36 23.07
N ILE A 96 -13.24 9.44 23.77
CA ILE A 96 -14.53 9.76 24.36
C ILE A 96 -14.24 11.04 25.16
N PRO A 97 -14.85 12.19 24.79
CA PRO A 97 -14.56 13.44 25.46
C PRO A 97 -14.68 13.21 26.97
N LYS A 98 -13.67 13.62 27.74
CA LYS A 98 -13.58 13.27 29.18
C LYS A 98 -14.87 13.58 29.94
N ASN A 99 -15.59 14.63 29.52
CA ASN A 99 -16.90 14.99 30.05
C ASN A 99 -17.96 13.89 29.88
N ILE A 100 -17.96 13.13 28.78
CA ILE A 100 -18.87 11.99 28.59
C ILE A 100 -18.50 10.85 29.55
N VAL A 101 -17.21 10.61 29.76
CA VAL A 101 -16.74 9.57 30.72
C VAL A 101 -17.11 9.96 32.16
N GLU A 102 -16.98 11.24 32.49
CA GLU A 102 -17.35 11.82 33.79
C GLU A 102 -18.87 11.74 34.03
N GLU A 103 -19.70 12.14 33.07
CA GLU A 103 -21.17 12.05 33.15
C GLU A 103 -21.67 10.61 33.36
N LEU A 104 -21.09 9.63 32.64
CA LEU A 104 -21.46 8.22 32.80
C LEU A 104 -21.04 7.65 34.18
N GLY A 105 -19.96 8.16 34.76
CA GLY A 105 -19.50 7.81 36.10
C GLY A 105 -20.42 8.31 37.22
N GLU A 106 -21.18 9.38 36.99
CA GLU A 106 -22.18 9.89 37.95
C GLU A 106 -23.50 9.13 37.86
N ILE A 107 -23.93 8.74 36.66
CA ILE A 107 -25.17 7.98 36.44
C ILE A 107 -25.08 6.57 37.05
N THR A 108 -23.89 5.97 37.05
CA THR A 108 -23.65 4.62 37.59
C THR A 108 -23.43 4.57 39.11
N LYS A 109 -23.34 5.72 39.77
CA LYS A 109 -23.17 5.86 41.24
C LYS A 109 -24.49 6.01 42.01
N LYS A 110 -25.64 5.76 41.39
CA LYS A 110 -26.96 5.87 42.02
C LYS A 110 -27.64 4.52 42.19
#